data_AF-A0A381UPS0-F1
#
_entry.id   AF-A0A381UPS0-F1
#
_cell.length_a   1.000
_cell.length_b   1.000
_cell.length_c   1.000
_cell.angle_alpha   90.00
_cell.angle_beta   90.00
_cell.angle_gamma   90.00
#
_symmetry.space_group_name_H-M   'P 1'
#
loop_
_entity.id
_entity.type
_entity.pdbx_description
1 polymer ?
#
loop_
_entity_poly.entity_id
_entity_poly.type
_entity_poly.pdbx_seq_one_letter_code
_entity_poly.pdbx_strand_id
1 'polypeptide(L)'
;MAEHAILVTASEELGMMSRLTKVLADHDVNITHVDIHIGTVLSVIYFEVTVPDGRMPEVLTGLEGIPEVEGASETPSSGRIYGKRVIVMGGGAQVGQVAIGAIMEADRHNIRGERISIDTIPLVGEQELTAAVLALTRLPRVKVLVLAGALMGGEIAAAVKEVRANGVRVISLNMAGSVPEAADLVVSDPVQAGVMAVMSVADTAQFDLMRQVKKRY
;
A
#
# COMPACT_ATOMS: atom_id res chain seq x y z
N MET A 1 -10.47 9.78 19.46
CA MET A 1 -9.36 9.99 18.51
C MET A 1 -9.78 9.40 17.19
N ALA A 2 -9.93 10.24 16.18
CA ALA A 2 -10.33 9.85 14.83
C ALA A 2 -9.12 9.93 13.88
N GLU A 3 -9.09 9.07 12.86
CA GLU A 3 -8.12 9.17 11.76
C GLU A 3 -8.58 10.24 10.77
N HIS A 4 -7.67 11.16 10.47
CA HIS A 4 -7.86 12.23 9.52
C HIS A 4 -6.67 12.31 8.55
N ALA A 5 -6.86 13.01 7.44
CA ALA A 5 -5.74 13.41 6.61
C ALA A 5 -5.76 14.92 6.38
N ILE A 6 -4.57 15.52 6.41
CA ILE A 6 -4.36 16.96 6.24
C ILE A 6 -3.44 17.16 5.06
N LEU A 7 -3.84 18.03 4.14
CA LEU A 7 -3.01 18.49 3.03
C LEU A 7 -2.54 19.91 3.34
N VAL A 8 -1.23 20.10 3.38
CA VAL A 8 -0.59 21.39 3.60
C VAL A 8 0.15 21.80 2.34
N THR A 9 -0.13 23.00 1.85
CA THR A 9 0.65 23.64 0.79
C THR A 9 1.52 24.70 1.45
N ALA A 10 2.83 24.61 1.27
CA ALA A 10 3.79 25.51 1.90
C ALA A 10 4.97 25.84 0.99
N SER A 11 5.60 26.98 1.23
CA SER A 11 6.87 27.35 0.59
C SER A 11 8.01 26.45 1.06
N GLU A 12 8.95 26.15 0.18
CA GLU A 12 10.11 25.32 0.54
C GLU A 12 11.17 26.13 1.30
N GLU A 13 11.16 25.97 2.63
CA GLU A 13 12.11 26.61 3.53
C GLU A 13 12.71 25.64 4.54
N LEU A 14 13.94 25.97 4.98
CA LEU A 14 14.61 25.21 6.02
C LEU A 14 13.76 25.17 7.31
N GLY A 15 13.56 23.96 7.83
CA GLY A 15 12.83 23.74 9.08
C GLY A 15 11.31 23.68 8.92
N MET A 16 10.77 23.68 7.69
CA MET A 16 9.33 23.59 7.44
C MET A 16 8.68 22.42 8.21
N MET A 17 9.23 21.21 8.04
CA MET A 17 8.73 20.03 8.76
C MET A 17 8.80 20.19 10.28
N SER A 18 9.86 20.80 10.81
CA SER A 18 9.96 21.04 12.26
C SER A 18 8.86 21.96 12.77
N ARG A 19 8.49 23.01 12.00
CA ARG A 19 7.42 23.95 12.37
C ARG A 19 6.06 23.24 12.31
N LEU A 20 5.78 22.53 11.22
CA LEU A 20 4.54 21.77 11.04
C LEU A 20 4.37 20.71 12.13
N THR A 21 5.37 19.88 12.37
CA THR A 21 5.28 18.82 13.40
C THR A 21 5.22 19.40 14.80
N LYS A 22 5.78 20.58 15.05
CA LYS A 22 5.65 21.28 16.33
C LYS A 22 4.20 21.69 16.58
N VAL A 23 3.52 22.28 15.59
CA VAL A 23 2.10 22.60 15.71
C VAL A 23 1.29 21.33 15.98
N LEU A 24 1.49 20.27 15.18
CA LEU A 24 0.80 19.00 15.39
C LEU A 24 1.02 18.46 16.82
N ALA A 25 2.26 18.48 17.32
CA ALA A 25 2.59 18.03 18.67
C ALA A 25 1.96 18.91 19.77
N ASP A 26 1.97 20.24 19.60
CA ASP A 26 1.38 21.19 20.55
C ASP A 26 -0.16 21.02 20.66
N HIS A 27 -0.79 20.36 19.67
CA HIS A 27 -2.22 20.01 19.65
C HIS A 27 -2.50 18.53 19.97
N ASP A 28 -1.54 17.79 20.54
CA ASP A 28 -1.66 16.36 20.87
C ASP A 28 -2.01 15.47 19.65
N VAL A 29 -1.59 15.88 18.45
CA VAL A 29 -1.80 15.13 17.22
C VAL A 29 -0.68 14.11 17.04
N ASN A 30 -1.05 12.86 16.81
CA ASN A 30 -0.09 11.80 16.47
C ASN A 30 -0.10 11.54 14.96
N ILE A 31 1.08 11.54 14.35
CA ILE A 31 1.27 11.32 12.91
C ILE A 31 1.38 9.83 12.65
N THR A 32 0.53 9.31 11.76
CA THR A 32 0.55 7.90 11.34
C THR A 32 1.21 7.72 9.97
N HIS A 33 1.15 8.74 9.12
CA HIS A 33 1.85 8.76 7.84
C HIS A 33 2.20 10.19 7.42
N VAL A 34 3.30 10.34 6.69
CA VAL A 34 3.68 11.60 6.07
C VAL A 34 4.25 11.31 4.69
N ASP A 35 3.88 12.14 3.72
CA ASP A 35 4.43 12.14 2.38
C ASP A 35 4.66 13.58 1.90
N ILE A 36 5.76 13.81 1.19
CA ILE A 36 6.19 15.15 0.77
C ILE A 36 6.37 15.15 -0.74
N HIS A 37 5.54 15.93 -1.41
CA HIS A 37 5.65 16.18 -2.85
C HIS A 37 6.31 17.55 -3.04
N ILE A 38 7.60 17.51 -3.39
CA ILE A 38 8.39 18.72 -3.62
C ILE A 38 8.00 19.32 -4.96
N GLY A 39 7.42 20.52 -4.94
CA GLY A 39 7.16 21.30 -6.15
C GLY A 39 8.27 22.30 -6.45
N THR A 40 8.12 23.05 -7.54
CA THR A 40 9.13 24.03 -7.98
C THR A 40 9.12 25.32 -7.16
N VAL A 41 7.97 25.67 -6.58
CA VAL A 41 7.76 26.89 -5.76
C VAL A 41 7.13 26.52 -4.42
N LEU A 42 6.15 25.64 -4.46
CA LEU A 42 5.41 25.16 -3.30
C LEU A 42 5.49 23.65 -3.19
N SER A 43 5.60 23.17 -1.98
CA SER A 43 5.51 21.77 -1.65
C SER A 43 4.15 21.42 -1.08
N VAL A 44 3.73 20.22 -1.41
CA VAL A 44 2.50 19.63 -0.90
C VAL A 44 2.89 18.55 0.09
N ILE A 45 2.57 18.79 1.35
CA ILE A 45 2.87 17.89 2.46
C ILE A 45 1.56 17.26 2.89
N TYR A 46 1.52 15.93 2.81
CA TYR A 46 0.38 15.13 3.15
C TYR A 46 0.62 14.42 4.48
N PHE A 47 -0.26 14.62 5.45
CA PHE A 47 -0.24 13.92 6.72
C PHE A 47 -1.46 13.03 6.86
N GLU A 48 -1.29 11.78 7.29
CA GLU A 48 -2.36 11.04 7.98
C GLU A 48 -2.07 11.10 9.48
N VAL A 49 -3.10 11.40 10.27
CA VAL A 49 -2.99 11.71 11.68
C VAL A 49 -4.14 11.15 12.49
N THR A 50 -3.89 10.88 13.75
CA THR A 50 -4.93 10.68 14.76
C THR A 50 -5.07 11.93 15.60
N VAL A 51 -6.27 12.52 15.59
CA VAL A 51 -6.57 13.80 16.27
C VAL A 51 -7.58 13.56 17.40
N PRO A 52 -7.43 14.21 18.57
CA PRO A 52 -8.45 14.20 19.60
C PRO A 52 -9.78 14.79 19.09
N ASP A 53 -10.90 14.24 19.56
CA ASP A 53 -12.21 14.53 18.97
C ASP A 53 -12.55 16.03 19.11
N GLY A 54 -12.97 16.66 18.00
CA GLY A 54 -13.33 18.08 17.95
C GLY A 54 -12.15 19.06 17.86
N ARG A 55 -10.89 18.60 17.87
CA ARG A 55 -9.70 19.48 17.81
C ARG A 55 -9.22 19.83 16.40
N MET A 56 -9.73 19.19 15.36
CA MET A 56 -9.27 19.42 13.98
C MET A 56 -9.28 20.90 13.55
N PRO A 57 -10.33 21.70 13.83
CA PRO A 57 -10.32 23.11 13.44
C PRO A 57 -9.16 23.91 14.05
N GLU A 58 -8.83 23.65 15.33
CA GLU A 58 -7.71 24.30 16.02
C GLU A 58 -6.36 23.93 15.40
N VAL A 59 -6.21 22.66 15.00
CA VAL A 59 -5.00 22.16 14.31
C VAL A 59 -4.82 22.87 12.97
N LEU A 60 -5.88 22.97 12.16
CA LEU A 60 -5.82 23.64 10.86
C LEU A 60 -5.47 25.12 11.00
N THR A 61 -6.11 25.82 11.94
CA THR A 61 -5.77 27.23 12.24
C THR A 61 -4.32 27.38 12.72
N GLY A 62 -3.82 26.46 13.53
CA GLY A 62 -2.41 26.46 13.96
C GLY A 62 -1.43 26.29 12.81
N LEU A 63 -1.76 25.43 11.84
CA LEU A 63 -0.94 25.20 10.65
C LEU A 63 -0.95 26.42 9.71
N GLU A 64 -2.14 27.01 9.47
CA GLU A 64 -2.29 28.25 8.69
C GLU A 64 -1.63 29.46 9.34
N GLY A 65 -1.37 29.40 10.65
CA GLY A 65 -0.64 30.45 11.37
C GLY A 65 0.87 30.49 11.06
N ILE A 66 1.42 29.49 10.37
CA ILE A 66 2.82 29.49 9.93
C ILE A 66 2.95 30.38 8.68
N PRO A 67 3.82 31.41 8.66
CA PRO A 67 3.88 32.39 7.57
C PRO A 67 4.10 31.79 6.18
N GLU A 68 4.81 30.67 6.11
CA GLU A 68 5.16 30.01 4.85
C GLU A 68 4.10 29.01 4.36
N VAL A 69 3.04 28.77 5.15
CA VAL A 69 1.92 27.90 4.78
C VAL A 69 0.91 28.72 3.99
N GLU A 70 0.67 28.33 2.74
CA GLU A 70 -0.35 28.96 1.89
C GLU A 70 -1.76 28.43 2.15
N GLY A 71 -1.86 27.19 2.65
CA GLY A 71 -3.13 26.61 3.05
C GLY A 71 -2.98 25.26 3.73
N ALA A 72 -3.90 24.96 4.64
CA ALA A 72 -4.03 23.65 5.26
C ALA A 72 -5.50 23.22 5.19
N SER A 73 -5.76 22.00 4.70
CA SER A 73 -7.13 21.51 4.56
C SER A 73 -7.25 20.05 4.95
N GLU A 74 -8.37 19.71 5.56
CA GLU A 74 -8.73 18.31 5.78
C GLU A 74 -9.16 17.66 4.46
N THR A 75 -8.68 16.44 4.21
CA THR A 75 -8.98 15.66 3.03
C THR A 75 -9.28 14.20 3.43
N PRO A 76 -10.01 13.43 2.61
CA PRO A 76 -10.08 11.98 2.82
C PRO A 76 -8.69 11.33 2.83
N SER A 77 -8.48 10.36 3.73
CA SER A 77 -7.22 9.61 3.77
C SER A 77 -7.01 8.75 2.52
N SER A 78 -5.75 8.40 2.24
CA SER A 78 -5.42 7.49 1.14
C SER A 78 -6.02 6.11 1.38
N GLY A 79 -6.10 5.69 2.65
CA GLY A 79 -6.85 4.52 3.07
C GLY A 79 -8.34 4.60 2.71
N ARG A 80 -8.99 5.76 2.90
CA ARG A 80 -10.41 5.94 2.58
C ARG A 80 -10.69 5.97 1.07
N ILE A 81 -9.79 6.52 0.26
CA ILE A 81 -9.98 6.65 -1.18
C ILE A 81 -9.53 5.40 -1.93
N TYR A 82 -8.29 4.95 -1.67
CA TYR A 82 -7.63 3.87 -2.41
C TYR A 82 -7.58 2.56 -1.66
N GLY A 83 -7.84 2.55 -0.35
CA GLY A 83 -8.01 1.32 0.41
C GLY A 83 -6.76 0.46 0.54
N LYS A 84 -6.98 -0.86 0.65
CA LYS A 84 -5.91 -1.87 0.73
C LYS A 84 -5.28 -2.06 -0.65
N ARG A 85 -3.99 -2.42 -0.71
CA ARG A 85 -3.27 -2.62 -1.98
C ARG A 85 -2.94 -4.09 -2.20
N VAL A 86 -3.26 -4.57 -3.40
CA VAL A 86 -2.71 -5.81 -3.97
C VAL A 86 -1.64 -5.40 -4.98
N ILE A 87 -0.43 -5.93 -4.80
CA ILE A 87 0.69 -5.67 -5.69
C ILE A 87 0.92 -6.89 -6.59
N VAL A 88 1.16 -6.67 -7.88
CA VAL A 88 1.49 -7.73 -8.84
C VAL A 88 2.82 -7.42 -9.51
N MET A 89 3.77 -8.37 -9.42
CA MET A 89 5.11 -8.25 -10.01
C MET A 89 5.48 -9.47 -10.83
N GLY A 90 6.29 -9.28 -11.87
CA GLY A 90 6.88 -10.37 -12.65
C GLY A 90 6.80 -10.15 -14.16
N GLY A 91 6.68 -11.25 -14.92
CA GLY A 91 6.63 -11.20 -16.39
C GLY A 91 5.37 -10.52 -16.90
N GLY A 92 5.50 -9.53 -17.79
CA GLY A 92 4.41 -8.63 -18.19
C GLY A 92 3.13 -9.33 -18.67
N ALA A 93 3.24 -10.43 -19.41
CA ALA A 93 2.07 -11.20 -19.85
C ALA A 93 1.30 -11.82 -18.66
N GLN A 94 2.00 -12.42 -17.70
CA GLN A 94 1.38 -13.04 -16.54
C GLN A 94 0.87 -11.99 -15.54
N VAL A 95 1.61 -10.89 -15.35
CA VAL A 95 1.17 -9.72 -14.58
C VAL A 95 -0.18 -9.20 -15.12
N GLY A 96 -0.31 -9.06 -16.44
CA GLY A 96 -1.55 -8.63 -17.08
C GLY A 96 -2.72 -9.59 -16.80
N GLN A 97 -2.50 -10.91 -16.87
CA GLN A 97 -3.55 -11.89 -16.58
C GLN A 97 -4.00 -11.86 -15.12
N VAL A 98 -3.06 -11.75 -14.18
CA VAL A 98 -3.38 -11.57 -12.75
C VAL A 98 -4.16 -10.27 -12.53
N ALA A 99 -3.75 -9.19 -13.18
CA ALA A 99 -4.40 -7.89 -13.08
C ALA A 99 -5.87 -7.95 -13.52
N ILE A 100 -6.20 -8.67 -14.60
CA ILE A 100 -7.59 -8.84 -15.05
C ILE A 100 -8.46 -9.44 -13.94
N GLY A 101 -8.04 -10.57 -13.36
CA GLY A 101 -8.80 -11.22 -12.29
C GLY A 101 -8.91 -10.38 -11.04
N ALA A 102 -7.81 -9.72 -10.65
CA ALA A 102 -7.78 -8.86 -9.47
C ALA A 102 -8.66 -7.61 -9.65
N ILE A 103 -8.61 -6.94 -10.80
CA ILE A 103 -9.44 -5.75 -11.07
C ILE A 103 -10.92 -6.12 -11.07
N MET A 104 -11.30 -7.22 -11.72
CA MET A 104 -12.69 -7.67 -11.77
C MET A 104 -13.25 -7.97 -10.38
N GLU A 105 -12.48 -8.62 -9.51
CA GLU A 105 -12.92 -8.90 -8.15
C GLU A 105 -12.93 -7.63 -7.29
N ALA A 106 -11.90 -6.79 -7.40
CA ALA A 106 -11.82 -5.55 -6.64
C ALA A 106 -12.99 -4.62 -6.95
N ASP A 107 -13.40 -4.51 -8.22
CA ASP A 107 -14.54 -3.68 -8.63
C ASP A 107 -15.85 -4.10 -7.93
N ARG A 108 -16.10 -5.42 -7.85
CA ARG A 108 -17.27 -5.97 -7.14
C ARG A 108 -17.29 -5.57 -5.66
N HIS A 109 -16.15 -5.61 -5.00
CA HIS A 109 -16.01 -5.20 -3.60
C HIS A 109 -16.09 -3.68 -3.43
N ASN A 110 -15.48 -2.92 -4.35
CA ASN A 110 -15.39 -1.46 -4.28
C ASN A 110 -16.76 -0.77 -4.40
N ILE A 111 -17.62 -1.26 -5.30
CA ILE A 111 -18.99 -0.73 -5.45
C ILE A 111 -19.84 -0.91 -4.17
N ARG A 112 -19.47 -1.87 -3.31
CA ARG A 112 -20.17 -2.16 -2.06
C ARG A 112 -19.60 -1.43 -0.84
N GLY A 113 -18.64 -0.53 -1.04
CA GLY A 113 -18.09 0.35 0.00
C GLY A 113 -16.73 -0.04 0.54
N GLU A 114 -16.21 -1.24 0.23
CA GLU A 114 -14.80 -1.54 0.45
C GLU A 114 -13.91 -0.74 -0.51
N ARG A 115 -12.60 -0.71 -0.26
CA ARG A 115 -11.63 -0.10 -1.17
C ARG A 115 -10.40 -0.99 -1.28
N ILE A 116 -10.13 -1.45 -2.49
CA ILE A 116 -8.98 -2.29 -2.84
C ILE A 116 -8.43 -1.78 -4.17
N SER A 117 -7.16 -1.39 -4.19
CA SER A 117 -6.42 -1.01 -5.40
C SER A 117 -5.51 -2.13 -5.87
N ILE A 118 -5.33 -2.21 -7.19
CA ILE A 118 -4.45 -3.18 -7.85
C ILE A 118 -3.31 -2.39 -8.50
N ASP A 119 -2.10 -2.57 -7.99
CA ASP A 119 -0.93 -1.88 -8.51
C ASP A 119 0.00 -2.92 -9.14
N THR A 120 0.46 -2.65 -10.36
CA THR A 120 1.23 -3.63 -11.13
C THR A 120 2.53 -3.04 -11.65
N ILE A 121 3.57 -3.87 -11.72
CA ILE A 121 4.82 -3.53 -12.38
C ILE A 121 5.39 -4.76 -13.09
N PRO A 122 5.59 -4.71 -14.42
CA PRO A 122 6.34 -5.75 -15.11
C PRO A 122 7.82 -5.62 -14.75
N LEU A 123 8.38 -6.67 -14.17
CA LEU A 123 9.77 -6.68 -13.71
C LEU A 123 10.36 -8.09 -13.88
N VAL A 124 11.59 -8.15 -14.39
CA VAL A 124 12.36 -9.38 -14.59
C VAL A 124 13.77 -9.17 -14.08
N GLY A 125 14.46 -10.27 -13.76
CA GLY A 125 15.78 -10.23 -13.13
C GLY A 125 15.70 -10.50 -11.64
N GLU A 126 16.61 -11.33 -11.12
CA GLU A 126 16.58 -11.77 -9.72
C GLU A 126 16.83 -10.60 -8.76
N GLN A 127 17.79 -9.74 -9.08
CA GLN A 127 18.17 -8.60 -8.25
C GLN A 127 17.06 -7.56 -8.21
N GLU A 128 16.49 -7.23 -9.36
CA GLU A 128 15.41 -6.27 -9.51
C GLU A 128 14.15 -6.73 -8.78
N LEU A 129 13.74 -7.98 -8.97
CA LEU A 129 12.59 -8.56 -8.26
C LEU A 129 12.83 -8.61 -6.75
N THR A 130 14.03 -8.99 -6.30
CA THR A 130 14.37 -9.01 -4.88
C THR A 130 14.24 -7.61 -4.26
N ALA A 131 14.80 -6.59 -4.91
CA ALA A 131 14.71 -5.21 -4.45
C ALA A 131 13.26 -4.71 -4.41
N ALA A 132 12.46 -5.01 -5.45
CA ALA A 132 11.06 -4.63 -5.51
C ALA A 132 10.20 -5.31 -4.44
N VAL A 133 10.43 -6.60 -4.17
CA VAL A 133 9.76 -7.35 -3.10
C VAL A 133 10.08 -6.71 -1.75
N LEU A 134 11.35 -6.49 -1.42
CA LEU A 134 11.76 -5.89 -0.15
C LEU A 134 11.21 -4.47 0.06
N ALA A 135 11.06 -3.69 -1.02
CA ALA A 135 10.51 -2.34 -0.96
C ALA A 135 9.05 -2.29 -0.45
N LEU A 136 8.31 -3.40 -0.51
CA LEU A 136 6.92 -3.46 -0.02
C LEU A 136 6.78 -3.18 1.47
N THR A 137 7.81 -3.45 2.27
CA THR A 137 7.81 -3.14 3.72
C THR A 137 7.71 -1.64 4.01
N ARG A 138 8.07 -0.80 3.04
CA ARG A 138 8.03 0.67 3.12
C ARG A 138 6.86 1.28 2.35
N LEU A 139 6.08 0.45 1.66
CA LEU A 139 4.95 0.92 0.85
C LEU A 139 3.66 0.84 1.67
N PRO A 140 2.97 1.96 1.94
CA PRO A 140 1.79 1.95 2.80
C PRO A 140 0.65 1.16 2.15
N ARG A 141 -0.21 0.59 3.00
CA ARG A 141 -1.47 -0.13 2.66
C ARG A 141 -1.31 -1.46 1.93
N VAL A 142 -0.10 -1.94 1.66
CA VAL A 142 0.13 -3.26 1.04
C VAL A 142 -0.35 -4.37 1.95
N LYS A 143 -1.17 -5.28 1.40
CA LYS A 143 -1.65 -6.47 2.12
C LYS A 143 -1.29 -7.78 1.43
N VAL A 144 -1.22 -7.77 0.10
CA VAL A 144 -0.89 -8.96 -0.70
C VAL A 144 0.08 -8.60 -1.83
N LEU A 145 1.03 -9.49 -2.08
CA LEU A 145 1.85 -9.56 -3.27
C LEU A 145 1.48 -10.81 -4.08
N VAL A 146 1.35 -10.66 -5.40
CA VAL A 146 1.28 -11.76 -6.36
C VAL A 146 2.53 -11.77 -7.24
N LEU A 147 3.29 -12.86 -7.18
CA LEU A 147 4.47 -13.09 -8.03
C LEU A 147 4.06 -13.90 -9.26
N ALA A 148 4.14 -13.26 -10.42
CA ALA A 148 3.65 -13.78 -11.70
C ALA A 148 4.81 -14.03 -12.67
N GLY A 149 5.30 -15.27 -12.70
CA GLY A 149 6.51 -15.65 -13.44
C GLY A 149 6.46 -17.08 -13.95
N ALA A 150 7.44 -17.44 -14.79
CA ALA A 150 7.70 -18.81 -15.21
C ALA A 150 8.83 -19.47 -14.40
N LEU A 151 9.76 -18.66 -13.86
CA LEU A 151 10.87 -19.09 -13.01
C LEU A 151 11.22 -17.94 -12.05
N MET A 152 11.12 -18.18 -10.75
CA MET A 152 11.63 -17.29 -9.71
C MET A 152 12.17 -18.10 -8.54
N GLY A 153 13.35 -17.75 -8.05
CA GLY A 153 14.03 -18.46 -6.97
C GLY A 153 15.14 -17.63 -6.36
N GLY A 154 16.07 -18.29 -5.67
CA GLY A 154 17.24 -17.63 -5.07
C GLY A 154 16.84 -16.55 -4.06
N GLU A 155 17.41 -15.36 -4.23
CA GLU A 155 17.22 -14.22 -3.32
C GLU A 155 15.76 -13.73 -3.29
N ILE A 156 15.00 -13.93 -4.38
CA ILE A 156 13.57 -13.58 -4.39
C ILE A 156 12.83 -14.39 -3.32
N ALA A 157 13.16 -15.67 -3.14
CA ALA A 157 12.52 -16.52 -2.14
C ALA A 157 12.90 -16.12 -0.71
N ALA A 158 14.11 -15.58 -0.49
CA ALA A 158 14.50 -15.01 0.80
C ALA A 158 13.70 -13.73 1.09
N ALA A 159 13.63 -12.81 0.12
CA ALA A 159 12.83 -11.59 0.24
C ALA A 159 11.34 -11.88 0.49
N VAL A 160 10.78 -12.90 -0.17
CA VAL A 160 9.40 -13.35 0.07
C VAL A 160 9.18 -13.75 1.53
N LYS A 161 10.11 -14.48 2.15
CA LYS A 161 9.99 -14.86 3.57
C LYS A 161 10.05 -13.63 4.48
N GLU A 162 10.89 -12.67 4.16
CA GLU A 162 11.04 -11.42 4.92
C GLU A 162 9.76 -10.58 4.88
N VAL A 163 9.18 -10.34 3.70
CA VAL A 163 7.95 -9.54 3.61
C VAL A 163 6.75 -10.24 4.26
N ARG A 164 6.71 -11.58 4.22
CA ARG A 164 5.72 -12.38 4.94
C ARG A 164 5.82 -12.22 6.45
N ALA A 165 7.05 -12.19 6.98
CA ALA A 165 7.28 -11.92 8.40
C ALA A 165 6.79 -10.51 8.81
N ASN A 166 6.77 -9.55 7.87
CA ASN A 166 6.24 -8.21 8.06
C ASN A 166 4.73 -8.08 7.78
N GLY A 167 4.02 -9.21 7.60
CA GLY A 167 2.57 -9.24 7.47
C GLY A 167 2.02 -9.06 6.05
N VAL A 168 2.89 -9.03 5.02
CA VAL A 168 2.46 -9.05 3.61
C VAL A 168 2.26 -10.50 3.17
N ARG A 169 1.04 -10.85 2.76
CA ARG A 169 0.76 -12.20 2.23
C ARG A 169 1.29 -12.33 0.80
N VAL A 170 1.80 -13.50 0.44
CA VAL A 170 2.39 -13.74 -0.88
C VAL A 170 1.71 -14.90 -1.59
N ILE A 171 1.19 -14.64 -2.79
CA ILE A 171 0.68 -15.64 -3.73
C ILE A 171 1.71 -15.79 -4.84
N SER A 172 2.13 -17.02 -5.13
CA SER A 172 2.98 -17.33 -6.27
C SER A 172 2.13 -17.98 -7.36
N LEU A 173 2.40 -17.66 -8.62
CA LEU A 173 1.98 -18.57 -9.69
C LEU A 173 2.73 -19.90 -9.56
N ASN A 174 2.13 -20.96 -10.09
CA ASN A 174 2.80 -22.24 -10.23
C ASN A 174 3.91 -22.13 -11.29
N MET A 175 5.15 -22.00 -10.83
CA MET A 175 6.32 -21.70 -11.64
C MET A 175 7.53 -22.51 -11.20
N ALA A 176 8.61 -22.49 -11.99
CA ALA A 176 9.87 -23.11 -11.57
C ALA A 176 10.60 -22.26 -10.52
N GLY A 177 11.55 -22.87 -9.80
CA GLY A 177 12.36 -22.20 -8.77
C GLY A 177 11.79 -22.33 -7.36
N SER A 178 12.40 -21.63 -6.40
CA SER A 178 12.11 -21.77 -4.97
C SER A 178 11.05 -20.80 -4.42
N VAL A 179 10.59 -19.83 -5.21
CA VAL A 179 9.54 -18.89 -4.76
C VAL A 179 8.20 -19.57 -4.42
N PRO A 180 7.67 -20.53 -5.19
CA PRO A 180 6.43 -21.22 -4.83
C PRO A 180 6.46 -21.89 -3.46
N GLU A 181 7.61 -22.37 -3.01
CA GLU A 181 7.77 -22.98 -1.68
C GLU A 181 7.84 -21.95 -0.55
N ALA A 182 8.28 -20.73 -0.86
CA ALA A 182 8.36 -19.61 0.08
C ALA A 182 7.03 -18.85 0.23
N ALA A 183 6.12 -18.94 -0.74
CA ALA A 183 4.83 -18.26 -0.76
C ALA A 183 3.80 -18.86 0.22
N ASP A 184 2.75 -18.11 0.56
CA ASP A 184 1.63 -18.60 1.36
C ASP A 184 0.74 -19.55 0.55
N LEU A 185 0.54 -19.23 -0.73
CA LEU A 185 -0.36 -19.94 -1.65
C LEU A 185 0.27 -20.03 -3.05
N VAL A 186 0.07 -21.18 -3.71
CA VAL A 186 0.45 -21.38 -5.11
C VAL A 186 -0.78 -21.62 -5.96
N VAL A 187 -0.94 -20.84 -7.03
CA VAL A 187 -2.09 -20.90 -7.95
C VAL A 187 -1.60 -21.03 -9.38
N SER A 188 -2.14 -21.97 -10.15
CA SER A 188 -1.71 -22.22 -11.52
C SER A 188 -2.32 -21.24 -12.52
N ASP A 189 -3.61 -20.95 -12.37
CA ASP A 189 -4.29 -19.97 -13.23
C ASP A 189 -4.03 -18.53 -12.76
N PRO A 190 -3.43 -17.67 -13.61
CA PRO A 190 -3.12 -16.29 -13.22
C PRO A 190 -4.36 -15.44 -12.94
N VAL A 191 -5.45 -15.64 -13.67
CA VAL A 191 -6.70 -14.88 -13.44
C VAL A 191 -7.25 -15.22 -12.05
N GLN A 192 -7.34 -16.50 -11.72
CA GLN A 192 -7.75 -16.99 -10.41
C GLN A 192 -6.84 -16.48 -9.29
N ALA A 193 -5.51 -16.43 -9.52
CA ALA A 193 -4.58 -15.88 -8.54
C ALA A 193 -4.92 -14.41 -8.20
N GLY A 194 -5.30 -13.62 -9.20
CA GLY A 194 -5.76 -12.24 -9.02
C GLY A 194 -7.05 -12.15 -8.20
N VAL A 195 -8.05 -12.97 -8.52
CA VAL A 195 -9.31 -13.04 -7.77
C VAL A 195 -9.04 -13.42 -6.30
N MET A 196 -8.25 -14.47 -6.07
CA MET A 196 -7.92 -14.95 -4.72
C MET A 196 -7.12 -13.92 -3.92
N ALA A 197 -6.26 -13.14 -4.57
CA ALA A 197 -5.53 -12.05 -3.92
C ALA A 197 -6.50 -11.02 -3.32
N VAL A 198 -7.48 -10.57 -4.10
CA VAL A 198 -8.49 -9.60 -3.64
C VAL A 198 -9.39 -10.21 -2.57
N MET A 199 -9.91 -11.41 -2.80
CA MET A 199 -10.75 -12.09 -1.82
C MET A 199 -10.05 -12.27 -0.47
N SER A 200 -8.72 -12.44 -0.47
CA SER A 200 -7.97 -12.58 0.78
C SER A 200 -7.86 -11.31 1.61
N VAL A 201 -8.05 -10.13 1.00
CA VAL A 201 -7.96 -8.84 1.70
C VAL A 201 -9.31 -8.19 1.91
N ALA A 202 -10.35 -8.68 1.23
CA ALA A 202 -11.70 -8.21 1.40
C ALA A 202 -12.28 -8.64 2.76
N ASP A 203 -12.91 -7.71 3.47
CA ASP A 203 -13.50 -8.01 4.79
C ASP A 203 -14.84 -8.75 4.66
N THR A 204 -15.52 -8.59 3.52
CA THR A 204 -16.80 -9.23 3.20
C THR A 204 -16.66 -10.63 2.59
N ALA A 205 -15.46 -11.05 2.23
CA ALA A 205 -15.24 -12.38 1.67
C ALA A 205 -15.09 -13.42 2.79
N GLN A 206 -15.76 -14.58 2.65
CA GLN A 206 -15.53 -15.74 3.53
C GLN A 206 -14.20 -16.45 3.24
N PHE A 207 -13.48 -16.03 2.19
CA PHE A 207 -12.23 -16.61 1.80
C PHE A 207 -11.11 -16.13 2.72
N ASP A 208 -10.49 -17.07 3.41
CA ASP A 208 -9.34 -16.82 4.28
C ASP A 208 -8.11 -17.54 3.70
N LEU A 209 -7.11 -16.76 3.29
CA LEU A 209 -5.85 -17.28 2.75
C LEU A 209 -5.16 -18.20 3.75
N MET A 210 -5.26 -17.92 5.06
CA MET A 210 -4.61 -18.72 6.10
C MET A 210 -5.16 -20.14 6.14
N ARG A 211 -6.41 -20.35 5.73
CA ARG A 211 -7.04 -21.68 5.61
C ARG A 211 -6.62 -22.43 4.35
N GLN A 212 -5.93 -21.76 3.42
CA GLN A 212 -5.45 -22.31 2.15
C GLN A 212 -3.93 -22.43 2.08
N VAL A 213 -3.21 -22.11 3.15
CA VAL A 213 -1.74 -22.15 3.19
C VAL A 213 -1.21 -23.52 2.75
N LYS A 214 -0.20 -23.52 1.88
CA LYS A 214 0.43 -24.71 1.25
C LYS A 214 -0.45 -25.52 0.30
N LYS A 215 -1.68 -25.09 -0.01
CA LYS A 215 -2.48 -25.73 -1.06
C LYS A 215 -2.01 -25.27 -2.45
N ARG A 216 -2.22 -26.14 -3.44
CA ARG A 216 -1.97 -25.86 -4.86
C ARG A 216 -3.29 -25.93 -5.60
N TYR A 217 -3.58 -24.90 -6.38
CA TYR A 217 -4.78 -24.79 -7.24
C TYR A 217 -4.37 -24.73 -8.70
#